data_AF-A0A7I7WGG9-F1
#
_entry.id   AF-A0A7I7WGG9-F1
#
_cell.length_a   1.000
_cell.length_b   1.000
_cell.length_c   1.000
_cell.angle_alpha   90.00
_cell.angle_beta   90.00
_cell.angle_gamma   90.00
#
_symmetry.space_group_name_H-M   'P 1'
#
loop_
_entity.id
_entity.type
_entity.pdbx_description
1 polymer ?
#
loop_
_entity_poly.entity_id
_entity_poly.type
_entity_poly.pdbx_seq_one_letter_code
_entity_poly.pdbx_strand_id
1 'polypeptide(L)'
;MRGADFVHLLQSTSPYGATLQDLWRAEVTDASLYFSVCGIDTVGLERYAAISQVLFDDARDVVREAYVEAVAATYGRLWARASPADEERTLIAWMRALVDAGLSFDECAFELRDLERASPVAVSCCLSNRSAWFPQV
;
A
#
# COMPACT_ATOMS: atom_id res chain seq x y z
N MET A 1 21.74 11.14 21.10
CA MET A 1 20.47 10.78 20.42
C MET A 1 20.10 9.39 20.87
N ARG A 2 18.94 9.21 21.51
CA ARG A 2 18.44 7.86 21.85
C ARG A 2 17.64 7.33 20.66
N GLY A 3 17.58 6.02 20.47
CA GLY A 3 16.92 5.40 19.31
C GLY A 3 15.48 5.88 19.06
N ALA A 4 14.77 6.28 20.11
CA ALA A 4 13.43 6.87 20.02
C ALA A 4 13.38 8.15 19.15
N ASP A 5 14.39 9.02 19.23
CA ASP A 5 14.45 10.26 18.45
C ASP A 5 14.63 9.98 16.95
N PHE A 6 15.33 8.90 16.61
CA PHE A 6 15.57 8.46 15.23
C PHE A 6 14.32 7.88 14.59
N VAL A 7 13.50 7.15 15.36
CA VAL A 7 12.23 6.58 14.90
C VAL A 7 11.19 7.68 14.65
N HIS A 8 11.22 8.77 15.42
CA HIS A 8 10.36 9.94 15.19
C HIS A 8 10.66 10.69 13.87
N LEU A 9 11.86 10.54 13.30
CA LEU A 9 12.25 11.15 12.02
C LEU A 9 11.74 10.37 10.80
N LEU A 10 11.27 9.13 10.96
CA LEU A 10 10.80 8.26 9.87
C LEU A 10 9.27 8.38 9.63
N GLN A 11 8.69 9.55 9.90
CA GLN A 11 7.26 9.80 9.73
C GLN A 11 6.84 9.65 8.26
N SER A 12 5.99 8.66 7.98
CA SER A 12 5.12 8.68 6.81
C SER A 12 3.83 9.40 7.18
N THR A 13 3.64 10.61 6.67
CA THR A 13 2.39 11.37 6.79
C THR A 13 1.45 10.95 5.67
N SER A 14 0.57 9.97 5.94
CA SER A 14 -0.55 9.70 5.04
C SER A 14 -1.66 10.73 5.27
N PRO A 15 -2.24 11.32 4.21
CA PRO A 15 -3.35 12.27 4.32
C PRO A 15 -4.72 11.63 4.57
N TYR A 16 -4.84 10.29 4.64
CA TYR A 16 -6.13 9.58 4.62
C TYR A 16 -6.65 9.08 5.98
N GLY A 17 -6.02 9.47 7.09
CA GLY A 17 -6.41 9.05 8.45
C GLY A 17 -5.28 8.35 9.19
N ALA A 18 -5.57 7.81 10.38
CA ALA A 18 -4.59 7.08 11.17
C ALA A 18 -4.08 5.88 10.34
N THR A 19 -2.80 5.92 10.01
CA THR A 19 -2.14 4.81 9.32
C THR A 19 -2.04 3.61 10.26
N LEU A 20 -1.82 2.41 9.69
CA LEU A 20 -1.43 1.24 10.49
C LEU A 20 -0.21 1.54 11.37
N GLN A 21 0.71 2.39 10.89
CA GLN A 21 1.87 2.86 11.66
C GLN A 21 1.47 3.79 12.82
N ASP A 22 0.41 4.57 12.69
CA ASP A 22 -0.12 5.40 13.77
C ASP A 22 -0.82 4.57 14.85
N LEU A 23 -1.62 3.59 14.44
CA LEU A 23 -2.24 2.62 15.36
C LEU A 23 -1.18 1.79 16.07
N TRP A 24 -0.15 1.35 15.34
CA TRP A 24 1.01 0.66 15.89
C TRP A 24 1.71 1.50 16.97
N ARG A 25 1.94 2.79 16.70
CA ARG A 25 2.58 3.70 17.65
C ARG A 25 1.74 3.88 18.91
N ALA A 26 0.42 3.97 18.78
CA ALA A 26 -0.49 4.05 19.91
C ALA A 26 -0.39 2.78 20.77
N GLU A 27 -0.46 1.59 20.15
CA GLU A 27 -0.33 0.31 20.83
C GLU A 27 1.03 0.14 21.53
N VAL A 28 2.14 0.54 20.90
CA VAL A 28 3.47 0.49 21.53
C VAL A 28 3.58 1.47 22.71
N THR A 29 2.95 2.64 22.61
CA THR A 29 2.92 3.64 23.69
C THR A 29 2.11 3.12 24.88
N ASP A 30 0.94 2.55 24.61
CA ASP A 30 0.06 1.97 25.63
C ASP A 30 0.71 0.74 26.29
N ALA A 31 1.34 -0.13 25.50
CA ALA A 31 2.14 -1.24 26.00
C ALA A 31 3.29 -0.75 26.90
N SER A 32 4.03 0.29 26.48
CA SER A 32 5.13 0.85 27.29
C SER A 32 4.63 1.40 28.63
N LEU A 33 3.48 2.09 28.63
CA LEU A 33 2.82 2.57 29.85
C LEU A 33 2.41 1.41 30.76
N TYR A 34 1.75 0.38 30.20
CA TYR A 34 1.32 -0.80 30.93
C TYR A 34 2.52 -1.55 31.55
N PHE A 35 3.60 -1.71 30.79
CA PHE A 35 4.79 -2.43 31.24
C PHE A 35 5.66 -1.64 32.23
N SER A 36 5.63 -0.30 32.17
CA SER A 36 6.26 0.54 33.21
C SER A 36 5.65 0.31 34.61
N VAL A 37 4.37 -0.09 34.66
CA VAL A 37 3.66 -0.44 35.89
C VAL A 37 3.91 -1.90 36.28
N CYS A 38 4.04 -2.81 35.31
CA CYS A 38 4.24 -4.25 35.56
C CYS A 38 5.71 -4.68 35.79
N GLY A 39 6.70 -3.80 35.60
CA GLY A 39 8.10 -4.08 35.87
C GLY A 39 8.79 -5.00 34.85
N ILE A 40 8.32 -5.01 33.59
CA ILE A 40 8.97 -5.76 32.51
C ILE A 40 10.21 -4.99 32.03
N ASP A 41 11.31 -5.72 31.77
CA ASP A 41 12.54 -5.11 31.26
C ASP A 41 12.40 -4.61 29.80
N THR A 42 13.29 -3.72 29.40
CA THR A 42 13.32 -3.14 28.05
C THR A 42 13.49 -4.19 26.95
N VAL A 43 14.07 -5.35 27.25
CA VAL A 43 14.26 -6.46 26.30
C VAL A 43 12.92 -7.11 25.96
N GLY A 44 12.04 -7.30 26.96
CA GLY A 44 10.67 -7.77 26.74
C GLY A 44 9.86 -6.82 25.86
N LEU A 45 10.08 -5.51 26.01
CA LEU A 45 9.42 -4.48 25.20
C LEU A 45 9.86 -4.53 23.73
N GLU A 46 11.16 -4.59 23.46
CA GLU A 46 11.71 -4.70 22.11
C GLU A 46 11.20 -5.96 21.41
N ARG A 47 11.11 -7.07 22.15
CA ARG A 47 10.58 -8.33 21.60
C ARG A 47 9.10 -8.24 21.26
N TYR A 48 8.28 -7.62 22.12
CA TYR A 48 6.87 -7.39 21.83
C TYR A 48 6.69 -6.49 20.61
N ALA A 49 7.46 -5.40 20.54
CA ALA A 49 7.44 -4.49 19.41
C ALA A 49 7.78 -5.23 18.09
N ALA A 50 8.84 -6.04 18.09
CA ALA A 50 9.23 -6.80 16.91
C ALA A 50 8.16 -7.80 16.46
N ILE A 51 7.58 -8.57 17.40
CA ILE A 51 6.54 -9.57 17.08
C ILE A 51 5.30 -8.90 16.52
N SER A 52 4.81 -7.86 17.18
CA SER A 52 3.57 -7.23 16.75
C SER A 52 3.76 -6.43 15.46
N GLN A 53 4.94 -5.85 15.20
CA GLN A 53 5.27 -5.28 13.89
C GLN A 53 5.14 -6.33 12.78
N VAL A 54 5.73 -7.52 12.96
CA VAL A 54 5.61 -8.61 11.97
C VAL A 54 4.15 -8.97 11.71
N LEU A 55 3.33 -9.08 12.76
CA LEU A 55 1.89 -9.39 12.61
C LEU A 55 1.14 -8.29 11.84
N PHE A 56 1.48 -7.02 12.05
CA PHE A 56 0.85 -5.91 11.32
C PHE A 56 1.32 -5.84 9.87
N ASP A 57 2.60 -6.10 9.62
CA ASP A 57 3.15 -6.18 8.26
C ASP A 57 2.49 -7.33 7.47
N ASP A 58 2.36 -8.51 8.09
CA ASP A 58 1.66 -9.66 7.50
C ASP A 58 0.18 -9.34 7.21
N ALA A 59 -0.53 -8.73 8.18
CA ALA A 59 -1.92 -8.34 7.99
C ALA A 59 -2.10 -7.28 6.89
N ARG A 60 -1.18 -6.31 6.82
CA ARG A 60 -1.14 -5.30 5.77
C ARG A 60 -0.96 -5.95 4.41
N ASP A 61 -0.03 -6.90 4.28
CA ASP A 61 0.23 -7.57 3.00
C ASP A 61 -0.96 -8.39 2.53
N VAL A 62 -1.62 -9.14 3.43
CA VAL A 62 -2.85 -9.90 3.10
C VAL A 62 -3.98 -8.97 2.65
N VAL A 63 -4.22 -7.87 3.36
CA VAL A 63 -5.28 -6.91 2.99
C VAL A 63 -4.95 -6.22 1.66
N ARG A 64 -3.68 -5.88 1.44
CA ARG A 64 -3.20 -5.27 0.20
C ARG A 64 -3.38 -6.23 -0.98
N GLU A 65 -3.00 -7.50 -0.84
CA GLU A 65 -3.17 -8.52 -1.87
C GLU A 65 -4.66 -8.70 -2.22
N ALA A 66 -5.52 -8.87 -1.21
CA ALA A 66 -6.97 -8.99 -1.42
C ALA A 66 -7.57 -7.76 -2.11
N TYR A 67 -7.07 -6.56 -1.80
CA TYR A 67 -7.48 -5.33 -2.49
C TYR A 67 -7.05 -5.33 -3.96
N VAL A 68 -5.79 -5.68 -4.25
CA VAL A 68 -5.27 -5.77 -5.63
C VAL A 68 -6.10 -6.76 -6.44
N GLU A 69 -6.40 -7.95 -5.90
CA GLU A 69 -7.26 -8.93 -6.56
C GLU A 69 -8.67 -8.40 -6.81
N ALA A 70 -9.28 -7.71 -5.84
CA ALA A 70 -10.62 -7.14 -5.98
C ALA A 70 -10.67 -6.04 -7.05
N VAL A 71 -9.64 -5.19 -7.09
CA VAL A 71 -9.47 -4.15 -8.12
C VAL A 71 -9.28 -4.82 -9.49
N ALA A 72 -8.40 -5.80 -9.60
CA ALA A 72 -8.17 -6.54 -10.85
C ALA A 72 -9.43 -7.23 -11.35
N ALA A 73 -10.19 -7.88 -10.47
CA ALA A 73 -11.46 -8.51 -10.84
C ALA A 73 -12.50 -7.47 -11.30
N THR A 74 -12.53 -6.29 -10.67
CA THR A 74 -13.50 -5.23 -10.99
C THR A 74 -13.16 -4.53 -12.30
N TYR A 75 -11.96 -3.99 -12.40
CA TYR A 75 -11.51 -3.26 -13.58
C TYR A 75 -11.22 -4.19 -14.76
N GLY A 76 -10.76 -5.41 -14.52
CA GLY A 76 -10.64 -6.44 -15.57
C GLY A 76 -11.99 -6.76 -16.23
N ARG A 77 -13.08 -6.84 -15.45
CA ARG A 77 -14.45 -6.98 -16.01
C ARG A 77 -14.90 -5.75 -16.79
N LEU A 78 -14.56 -4.55 -16.34
CA LEU A 78 -14.88 -3.32 -17.06
C LEU A 78 -14.10 -3.25 -18.38
N TRP A 79 -12.81 -3.58 -18.33
CA TRP A 79 -11.91 -3.58 -19.48
C TRP A 79 -12.33 -4.63 -20.52
N ALA A 80 -12.67 -5.85 -20.08
CA ALA A 80 -13.17 -6.91 -20.97
C ALA A 80 -14.48 -6.55 -21.70
N ARG A 81 -15.22 -5.55 -21.21
CA ARG A 81 -16.45 -5.02 -21.82
C ARG A 81 -16.25 -3.66 -22.49
N ALA A 82 -15.06 -3.08 -22.37
CA ALA A 82 -14.77 -1.77 -22.91
C ALA A 82 -14.76 -1.82 -24.44
N SER A 83 -15.17 -0.71 -25.05
CA SER A 83 -14.87 -0.49 -26.47
C SER A 83 -13.36 -0.24 -26.62
N PRO A 84 -12.76 -0.47 -27.80
CA PRO A 84 -11.33 -0.17 -28.01
C PRO A 84 -10.95 1.30 -27.68
N ALA A 85 -11.90 2.23 -27.79
CA ALA A 85 -11.70 3.64 -27.45
C ALA A 85 -11.73 3.92 -25.93
N ASP A 86 -12.28 3.00 -25.12
CA ASP A 86 -12.44 3.14 -23.67
C ASP A 86 -11.51 2.23 -22.86
N GLU A 87 -10.81 1.30 -23.52
CA GLU A 87 -9.84 0.41 -22.88
C GLU A 87 -8.78 1.21 -22.12
N GLU A 88 -8.17 2.20 -22.76
CA GLU A 88 -7.16 3.07 -22.13
C GLU A 88 -7.72 3.76 -20.87
N ARG A 89 -8.92 4.35 -20.97
CA ARG A 89 -9.53 5.06 -19.83
C ARG A 89 -9.77 4.11 -18.66
N THR A 90 -10.15 2.87 -18.97
CA THR A 90 -10.35 1.83 -17.97
C THR A 90 -9.04 1.40 -17.31
N LEU A 91 -7.97 1.26 -18.09
CA LEU A 91 -6.63 0.97 -17.56
C LEU A 91 -6.10 2.11 -16.69
N ILE A 92 -6.25 3.36 -17.11
CA ILE A 92 -5.86 4.53 -16.29
C ILE A 92 -6.61 4.55 -14.96
N ALA A 93 -7.92 4.27 -14.98
CA ALA A 93 -8.71 4.21 -13.75
C ALA A 93 -8.32 3.04 -12.85
N TRP A 94 -7.98 1.87 -13.43
CA TRP A 94 -7.44 0.73 -12.71
C TRP A 94 -6.11 1.09 -12.04
N MET A 95 -5.14 1.59 -12.80
CA MET A 95 -3.83 1.95 -12.27
C MET A 95 -3.92 3.02 -11.18
N ARG A 96 -4.80 4.02 -11.34
CA ARG A 96 -5.03 5.03 -10.31
C ARG A 96 -5.53 4.39 -9.00
N ALA A 97 -6.47 3.44 -9.07
CA ALA A 97 -6.96 2.74 -7.87
C ALA A 97 -5.84 1.97 -7.15
N LEU A 98 -4.92 1.35 -7.90
CA LEU A 98 -3.75 0.68 -7.33
C LEU A 98 -2.78 1.66 -6.66
N VAL A 99 -2.50 2.80 -7.32
CA VAL A 99 -1.61 3.84 -6.79
C VAL A 99 -2.20 4.51 -5.55
N ASP A 100 -3.51 4.78 -5.53
CA ASP A 100 -4.21 5.33 -4.37
C ASP A 100 -4.14 4.38 -3.15
N ALA A 101 -3.99 3.07 -3.39
CA ALA A 101 -3.75 2.06 -2.36
C ALA A 101 -2.27 1.90 -1.96
N GLY A 102 -1.38 2.71 -2.55
CA GLY A 102 0.04 2.75 -2.22
C GLY A 102 0.91 1.78 -3.01
N LEU A 103 0.43 1.22 -4.14
CA LEU A 103 1.28 0.44 -5.02
C LEU A 103 2.30 1.33 -5.72
N SER A 104 3.52 0.82 -5.80
CA SER A 104 4.61 1.43 -6.55
C SER A 104 4.36 1.37 -8.05
N PHE A 105 5.14 2.15 -8.80
CA PHE A 105 5.11 2.12 -10.26
C PHE A 105 5.44 0.72 -10.81
N ASP A 106 6.43 0.04 -10.22
CA ASP A 106 6.86 -1.29 -10.70
C ASP A 106 5.80 -2.36 -10.46
N GLU A 107 5.09 -2.30 -9.33
CA GLU A 107 3.94 -3.17 -9.06
C GLU A 107 2.79 -2.91 -10.05
N CYS A 108 2.47 -1.64 -10.35
CA CYS A 108 1.47 -1.30 -11.37
C CYS A 108 1.90 -1.74 -12.78
N ALA A 109 3.17 -1.56 -13.12
CA ALA A 109 3.72 -1.98 -14.41
C ALA A 109 3.70 -3.51 -14.57
N PHE A 110 3.85 -4.25 -13.46
CA PHE A 110 3.71 -5.71 -13.46
C PHE A 110 2.29 -6.13 -13.83
N GLU A 111 1.26 -5.53 -13.24
CA GLU A 111 -0.15 -5.79 -13.57
C GLU A 111 -0.47 -5.54 -15.06
N LEU A 112 0.15 -4.52 -15.66
CA LEU A 112 -0.06 -4.19 -17.08
C LEU A 112 0.58 -5.20 -18.05
N ARG A 113 1.57 -6.00 -17.63
CA ARG A 113 2.28 -6.94 -18.53
C ARG A 113 1.37 -8.02 -19.08
N ASP A 114 0.46 -8.54 -18.27
CA ASP A 114 -0.46 -9.57 -18.73
C ASP A 114 -1.51 -8.99 -19.69
N LEU A 115 -1.90 -7.73 -19.49
CA LEU A 115 -2.80 -6.99 -20.38
C LEU A 115 -2.13 -6.58 -21.69
N GLU A 116 -0.81 -6.37 -21.69
CA GLU A 116 -0.04 -5.99 -22.89
C GLU A 116 -0.15 -7.02 -24.01
N ARG A 117 -0.26 -8.31 -23.65
CA ARG A 117 -0.48 -9.39 -24.63
C ARG A 117 -1.85 -9.28 -25.33
N ALA A 118 -2.85 -8.77 -24.63
CA ALA A 118 -4.23 -8.71 -25.11
C ALA A 118 -4.58 -7.37 -25.78
N SER A 119 -4.10 -6.25 -25.22
CA SER A 119 -4.26 -4.92 -25.80
C SER A 119 -2.96 -4.09 -25.66
N PRO A 120 -1.97 -4.33 -26.53
CA PRO A 120 -0.67 -3.66 -26.46
C PRO A 120 -0.79 -2.15 -26.67
N VAL A 121 -1.73 -1.72 -27.52
CA VAL A 121 -1.94 -0.29 -27.82
C VAL A 121 -2.53 0.43 -26.59
N ALA A 122 -3.56 -0.14 -25.95
CA ALA A 122 -4.15 0.49 -24.76
C ALA A 122 -3.16 0.55 -23.60
N VAL A 123 -2.34 -0.50 -23.41
CA VAL A 123 -1.28 -0.50 -22.40
C VAL A 123 -0.21 0.56 -22.71
N SER A 124 0.25 0.66 -23.96
CA SER A 124 1.21 1.69 -24.37
C SER A 124 0.68 3.11 -24.15
N CYS A 125 -0.59 3.36 -24.46
CA CYS A 125 -1.24 4.66 -24.21
C CYS A 125 -1.36 4.94 -22.70
N CYS A 126 -1.78 3.95 -21.91
CA CYS A 126 -1.85 4.06 -20.45
C CYS A 126 -0.49 4.41 -19.83
N LEU A 127 0.59 3.74 -20.24
CA LEU A 127 1.95 4.01 -19.79
C LEU A 127 2.45 5.39 -20.22
N SER A 128 2.10 5.82 -21.44
CA SER A 128 2.45 7.15 -21.95
C SER A 128 1.72 8.26 -21.19
N ASN A 129 0.49 8.01 -20.74
CA ASN A 129 -0.30 8.88 -19.89
C ASN A 129 -0.06 8.64 -18.39
N ARG A 130 1.17 8.28 -18.01
CA ARG A 130 1.58 8.01 -16.62
C ARG A 130 1.15 9.11 -15.64
N SER A 131 1.31 10.38 -16.01
CA SER A 131 0.95 11.51 -15.15
C SER A 131 -0.52 11.53 -14.74
N ALA A 132 -1.40 10.84 -15.49
CA ALA A 132 -2.82 10.74 -15.17
C ALA A 132 -3.12 9.79 -14.01
N TRP A 133 -2.25 8.82 -13.70
CA TRP A 133 -2.50 7.81 -12.66
C TRP A 133 -1.35 7.62 -11.67
N PHE A 134 -0.15 8.10 -12.00
CA PHE A 134 1.02 8.14 -11.12
C PHE A 134 1.60 9.56 -11.12
N PRO A 135 0.96 10.52 -10.42
CA PRO A 135 1.51 11.86 -10.28
C PRO A 135 2.83 11.77 -9.50
N GLN A 136 3.91 12.32 -10.07
CA GLN A 136 5.15 12.48 -9.34
C GLN A 136 4.90 13.52 -8.23
N VAL A 137 4.95 13.08 -6.98
CA VAL A 137 4.91 13.96 -5.80
C VAL A 137 6.25 14.67 -5.68
#